data_AF-A0A959SHZ5-F1
#
_entry.id   AF-A0A959SHZ5-F1
#
_cell.length_a   1.000
_cell.length_b   1.000
_cell.length_c   1.000
_cell.angle_alpha   90.00
_cell.angle_beta   90.00
_cell.angle_gamma   90.00
#
_symmetry.space_group_name_H-M   'P 1'
#
loop_
_entity.id
_entity.type
_entity.pdbx_description
1 polymer ?
#
loop_
_entity_poly.entity_id
_entity_poly.type
_entity_poly.pdbx_seq_one_letter_code
_entity_poly.pdbx_strand_id
1 'polypeptide(L)' 'MKTFRAAIDVMPHDNLLDPQGKAVSGSMKNLGLPEITGVRIGKHITLEVQAADQAAAEAKVEEACRKLLANQV' A
#
# COMPACT_ATOMS: atom_id res chain seq x y z
N MET A 1 8.96 21.41 -16.99
CA MET A 1 8.64 20.29 -16.07
C MET A 1 7.16 20.33 -15.77
N LYS A 2 6.54 19.16 -15.60
CA LYS A 2 5.14 19.00 -15.21
C LYS A 2 5.08 18.35 -13.82
N THR A 3 4.03 18.65 -13.07
CA THR A 3 3.72 17.95 -11.83
C THR A 3 2.80 16.78 -12.13
N PHE A 4 3.17 15.60 -11.67
CA PHE A 4 2.36 14.39 -11.76
C PHE A 4 1.93 13.99 -10.36
N ARG A 5 0.72 13.45 -10.24
CA ARG A 5 0.21 12.87 -9.00
C ARG A 5 0.29 11.35 -9.11
N ALA A 6 0.92 10.72 -8.13
CA ALA A 6 1.00 9.27 -8.03
C ALA A 6 0.13 8.78 -6.86
N ALA A 7 -0.48 7.62 -7.05
CA ALA A 7 -1.19 6.87 -6.03
C ALA A 7 -0.55 5.48 -5.97
N ILE A 8 -0.14 5.07 -4.77
CA ILE A 8 0.67 3.87 -4.53
C ILE A 8 -0.03 3.04 -3.47
N ASP A 9 -0.29 1.79 -3.79
CA ASP A 9 -0.82 0.80 -2.85
C ASP A 9 0.28 -0.16 -2.41
N VAL A 10 0.50 -0.24 -1.09
CA VAL A 10 1.48 -1.15 -0.48
C VAL A 10 0.73 -2.15 0.39
N MET A 11 0.80 -3.43 0.01
CA MET A 11 0.20 -4.53 0.76
C MET A 11 1.27 -5.40 1.41
N PRO A 12 1.03 -5.99 2.59
CA PRO A 12 1.92 -7.00 3.14
C PRO A 12 1.93 -8.23 2.22
N HIS A 13 3.06 -8.92 2.12
CA HIS A 13 3.18 -10.16 1.34
C HIS A 13 2.26 -11.24 1.90
N ASP A 14 1.65 -12.06 1.05
CA ASP A 14 0.62 -13.04 1.45
C ASP A 14 1.11 -14.06 2.48
N ASN A 15 2.39 -14.45 2.37
CA ASN A 15 3.05 -15.36 3.31
C ASN A 15 3.49 -14.70 4.62
N LEU A 16 3.33 -13.38 4.77
CA LEU A 16 3.67 -12.65 5.98
C LEU A 16 2.43 -12.37 6.83
N LEU A 17 2.63 -12.45 8.14
CA LEU A 17 1.60 -12.08 9.10
C LEU A 17 1.31 -10.58 9.00
N ASP A 18 0.02 -10.24 8.89
CA ASP A 18 -0.50 -8.89 9.05
C ASP A 18 -1.24 -8.80 10.40
N PRO A 19 -0.59 -8.28 11.46
CA PRO A 19 -1.21 -8.15 12.78
C PRO A 19 -2.45 -7.26 12.79
N GLN A 20 -2.49 -6.23 11.93
CA GLN A 20 -3.60 -5.30 11.89
C GLN A 20 -4.82 -5.96 11.23
N GLY A 21 -4.64 -6.59 10.08
CA GLY A 21 -5.69 -7.37 9.41
C GLY A 21 -6.22 -8.51 10.28
N LYS A 22 -5.34 -9.18 11.04
CA LYS A 22 -5.75 -10.22 12.01
C LYS A 22 -6.61 -9.65 13.14
N ALA A 23 -6.22 -8.50 13.70
CA ALA A 23 -6.99 -7.85 14.75
C ALA A 23 -8.39 -7.45 14.25
N VAL A 24 -8.46 -6.83 13.06
CA VAL A 24 -9.74 -6.44 12.45
C VAL A 24 -10.61 -7.66 12.14
N SER A 25 -10.04 -8.72 11.56
CA SER A 25 -10.76 -9.98 11.33
C SER A 25 -11.35 -10.56 12.61
N GLY A 26 -10.63 -10.45 13.74
CA GLY A 26 -11.13 -10.86 15.05
C GLY A 26 -12.32 -10.02 15.52
N SER A 27 -12.24 -8.70 15.34
CA SER A 27 -13.30 -7.76 15.73
C SER A 27 -14.59 -7.92 14.91
N MET A 28 -14.52 -8.37 13.66
CA MET A 28 -15.72 -8.59 12.82
C MET A 28 -16.72 -9.56 13.46
N LYS A 29 -16.22 -10.60 14.17
CA LYS A 29 -17.09 -11.52 14.93
C LYS A 29 -17.88 -10.81 16.03
N ASN A 30 -17.23 -9.90 16.74
CA ASN A 30 -17.87 -9.12 17.81
C ASN A 30 -18.92 -8.14 17.26
N LEU A 31 -18.79 -7.74 16.00
CA LEU A 31 -19.75 -6.88 15.29
C LEU A 31 -20.89 -7.67 14.63
N GLY A 32 -20.93 -9.00 14.78
CA GLY A 32 -21.96 -9.85 14.15
C GLY A 32 -21.73 -10.13 12.67
N LEU A 33 -20.49 -9.98 12.17
CA LEU A 33 -20.09 -10.23 10.79
C LEU A 33 -19.07 -11.39 10.71
N PRO A 34 -19.39 -12.60 11.22
CA PRO A 34 -18.44 -13.72 11.29
C PRO A 34 -17.99 -14.26 9.92
N GLU A 35 -18.75 -14.00 8.85
CA GLU A 35 -18.44 -14.39 7.47
C GLU A 35 -17.28 -13.60 6.86
N ILE A 36 -16.97 -12.41 7.41
CA ILE A 36 -15.85 -11.59 6.95
C ILE A 36 -14.57 -12.12 7.61
N THR A 37 -13.73 -12.77 6.80
CA THR A 37 -12.47 -13.37 7.24
C THR A 37 -11.33 -12.98 6.32
N GLY A 38 -10.09 -13.16 6.79
CA GLY A 38 -8.90 -12.90 5.97
C GLY A 38 -8.68 -11.42 5.63
N VAL A 39 -9.10 -10.50 6.51
CA VAL A 39 -8.87 -9.07 6.31
C VAL A 39 -7.37 -8.80 6.23
N ARG A 40 -6.97 -8.07 5.18
CA ARG A 40 -5.61 -7.60 4.94
C ARG A 40 -5.61 -6.07 4.96
N ILE A 41 -4.64 -5.47 5.62
CA ILE A 41 -4.49 -4.03 5.72
C ILE A 41 -3.15 -3.63 5.09
N GLY A 42 -3.25 -2.77 4.09
CA GLY A 42 -2.10 -2.10 3.47
C GLY A 42 -2.12 -0.61 3.71
N LYS A 43 -1.28 0.10 2.95
CA LYS A 43 -1.17 1.55 2.95
C LYS A 43 -1.46 2.08 1.55
N HIS A 44 -2.30 3.10 1.48
CA HIS A 44 -2.47 3.92 0.28
C HIS A 44 -1.69 5.22 0.45
N ILE A 45 -0.78 5.52 -0.47
CA ILE A 45 0.13 6.67 -0.40
C ILE A 45 -0.08 7.52 -1.65
N THR A 46 -0.40 8.79 -1.47
CA THR A 46 -0.47 9.76 -2.58
C THR A 46 0.66 10.77 -2.47
N LEU A 47 1.31 11.06 -3.59
CA LEU A 47 2.38 12.06 -3.65
C LEU A 47 2.38 12.80 -4.97
N GLU A 48 3.11 13.90 -5.01
CA GLU A 48 3.38 14.66 -6.23
C GLU A 48 4.84 14.54 -6.63
N VAL A 49 5.11 14.45 -7.93
CA VAL A 49 6.46 14.36 -8.48
C VAL A 49 6.60 15.29 -9.67
N GLN A 50 7.66 16.09 -9.68
CA GLN A 50 8.02 16.92 -10.82
C GLN A 50 8.95 16.16 -11.78
N ALA A 51 8.56 16.09 -13.05
CA ALA A 51 9.31 15.38 -14.09
C ALA A 51 9.14 16.04 -15.48
N ALA A 52 9.96 15.61 -16.44
CA ALA A 52 9.85 16.06 -17.82
C ALA A 52 8.61 15.47 -18.52
N ASP A 53 8.35 14.19 -18.26
CA ASP A 53 7.25 13.40 -18.80
C ASP A 53 6.81 12.33 -17.78
N GLN A 54 5.81 11.54 -18.16
CA GLN A 54 5.23 10.50 -17.31
C GLN A 54 6.23 9.37 -17.03
N ALA A 55 7.02 8.94 -18.01
CA ALA A 55 7.98 7.85 -17.82
C ALA A 55 9.06 8.22 -16.79
N ALA A 56 9.55 9.46 -16.84
CA ALA A 56 10.49 9.97 -15.85
C ALA A 56 9.86 10.15 -14.46
N ALA A 57 8.55 10.44 -14.38
CA ALA A 57 7.82 10.46 -13.11
C ALA A 57 7.69 9.04 -12.52
N GLU A 58 7.29 8.08 -13.33
CA GLU A 58 7.14 6.67 -12.93
C GLU A 58 8.46 6.10 -12.40
N ALA A 59 9.57 6.30 -13.12
CA ALA A 59 10.89 5.82 -12.68
C ALA A 59 11.29 6.36 -11.29
N LYS A 60 11.01 7.65 -11.01
CA LYS A 60 11.29 8.26 -9.70
C LYS A 60 10.40 7.69 -8.59
N VAL A 61 9.12 7.48 -8.88
CA VAL A 61 8.17 6.89 -7.93
C VAL A 61 8.53 5.44 -7.63
N GLU A 62 8.93 4.67 -8.65
CA GLU A 62 9.39 3.30 -8.49
C GLU A 62 10.65 3.24 -7.62
N GLU A 63 11.61 4.13 -7.85
CA GLU A 63 12.81 4.25 -7.02
C GLU A 63 12.45 4.55 -5.55
N ALA A 64 11.52 5.49 -5.30
CA ALA A 64 11.03 5.80 -3.96
C ALA A 64 10.34 4.58 -3.30
N CYS A 65 9.56 3.82 -4.08
CA CYS A 65 8.92 2.59 -3.61
C CYS A 65 9.97 1.56 -3.18
N ARG A 66 10.98 1.31 -4.02
CA ARG A 66 12.05 0.35 -3.77
C ARG A 66 12.92 0.74 -2.58
N LYS A 67 13.23 2.02 -2.41
CA LYS A 67 14.17 2.49 -1.38
C LYS A 67 13.53 2.75 -0.03
N LEU A 68 12.24 3.08 0.03
CA LEU A 68 11.62 3.57 1.26
C LEU A 68 10.19 3.14 1.48
N LEU A 69 9.31 3.27 0.47
CA LEU A 69 7.86 3.15 0.71
C LEU A 69 7.42 1.69 0.85
N ALA A 70 8.15 0.75 0.24
CA ALA A 70 7.94 -0.68 0.39
C ALA A 70 9.22 -1.34 0.91
N ASN A 71 9.06 -2.29 1.82
CA ASN A 71 10.15 -3.15 2.24
C ASN A 71 10.26 -4.31 1.24
N GLN A 72 11.44 -4.49 0.63
CA GLN A 72 11.73 -5.62 -0.26
C GLN A 72 12.21 -6.79 0.60
N VAL A 73 11.27 -7.52 1.18
CA VAL A 73 11.51 -8.75 1.95
C VAL A 73 10.82 -9.93 1.31
#